data_AF-A0A846B5K1-F1
#
_entry.id   AF-A0A846B5K1-F1
#
_cell.length_a   1.000
_cell.length_b   1.000
_cell.length_c   1.000
_cell.angle_alpha   90.00
_cell.angle_beta   90.00
_cell.angle_gamma   90.00
#
_symmetry.space_group_name_H-M   'P 1'
#
loop_
_entity.id
_entity.type
_entity.pdbx_description
1 polymer ?
#
loop_
_entity_poly.entity_id
_entity_poly.type
_entity_poly.pdbx_seq_one_letter_code
_entity_poly.pdbx_strand_id
1 'polypeptide(L)' 'MAKVPELEGCIADGESYQQAGQNIEIIMQQWIETAQELGREIPTPKTRSILA' A
#
# COMPACT_ATOMS: atom_id res chain seq x y z
N MET A 1 -7.17 5.06 -9.75
CA MET A 1 -7.22 4.80 -8.30
C MET A 1 -6.78 3.38 -7.94
N ALA A 2 -5.79 3.27 -7.06
CA ALA A 2 -5.29 2.05 -6.44
C ALA A 2 -5.39 2.18 -4.91
N LYS A 3 -5.64 1.08 -4.21
CA LYS A 3 -5.73 1.05 -2.74
C LYS A 3 -5.14 -0.24 -2.20
N VAL A 4 -4.53 -0.18 -1.03
CA VAL A 4 -4.00 -1.37 -0.33
C VAL A 4 -4.99 -1.74 0.78
N PRO A 5 -5.71 -2.87 0.67
CA PRO A 5 -6.70 -3.25 1.67
C PRO A 5 -6.10 -3.47 3.06
N GLU A 6 -4.83 -3.90 3.12
CA GLU A 6 -4.11 -4.11 4.38
C GLU A 6 -3.63 -2.81 5.04
N LEU A 7 -3.50 -1.71 4.30
CA LEU A 7 -3.01 -0.44 4.83
C LEU A 7 -4.13 0.59 4.78
N GLU A 8 -4.83 0.74 5.91
CA GLU A 8 -5.93 1.69 6.03
C GLU A 8 -5.47 3.12 5.68
N GLY A 9 -6.17 3.74 4.74
CA GLY A 9 -5.85 5.08 4.24
C GLY A 9 -4.77 5.12 3.16
N CYS A 10 -4.13 4.00 2.79
CA CYS A 10 -3.17 3.94 1.70
C CYS A 10 -3.89 3.88 0.35
N ILE A 11 -4.08 5.04 -0.26
CA ILE A 11 -4.80 5.23 -1.52
C ILE A 11 -3.95 6.11 -2.43
N ALA A 12 -3.81 5.70 -3.69
CA ALA A 12 -3.15 6.46 -4.73
C ALA A 12 -4.07 6.61 -5.93
N ASP A 13 -3.95 7.73 -6.63
CA ASP A 13 -4.58 7.91 -7.93
C ASP A 13 -3.54 8.17 -9.01
N GLY A 14 -3.95 8.07 -10.26
CA GLY A 14 -3.10 8.24 -11.43
C GLY A 14 -3.99 8.26 -12.67
N GLU A 15 -3.52 8.95 -13.71
CA GLU A 15 -4.24 9.12 -14.98
C GLU A 15 -4.38 7.78 -15.74
N SER A 16 -3.59 6.78 -15.35
CA SER A 16 -3.68 5.41 -15.86
C SER A 16 -3.58 4.39 -14.74
N TYR A 17 -3.99 3.15 -15.03
CA TYR A 17 -3.84 2.02 -14.10
C TYR A 17 -2.37 1.82 -13.68
N GLN A 18 -1.44 1.91 -14.62
CA GLN A 18 0.00 1.77 -14.34
C GLN A 18 0.50 2.89 -13.42
N GLN A 19 0.11 4.14 -13.69
CA GLN A 19 0.52 5.26 -12.86
C GLN A 19 -0.08 5.20 -11.46
N ALA A 20 -1.35 4.78 -11.32
CA ALA A 20 -1.95 4.54 -10.01
C ALA A 20 -1.21 3.41 -9.25
N GLY A 21 -0.73 2.39 -9.97
CA GLY A 21 0.14 1.33 -9.45
C GLY A 21 1.48 1.86 -8.91
N GLN A 22 2.19 2.65 -9.71
CA GLN A 22 3.47 3.24 -9.29
C GLN A 22 3.29 4.19 -8.10
N ASN A 23 2.23 5.00 -8.13
CA ASN A 23 1.94 5.93 -7.04
C ASN A 23 1.57 5.19 -5.75
N ILE A 24 0.87 4.03 -5.82
CA ILE A 24 0.56 3.27 -4.61
C ILE A 24 1.80 2.66 -3.98
N GLU A 25 2.79 2.22 -4.75
CA GLU A 25 4.06 1.72 -4.21
C GLU A 25 4.81 2.81 -3.44
N ILE A 26 4.84 4.04 -3.98
CA ILE A 26 5.47 5.20 -3.33
C ILE A 26 4.76 5.58 -2.03
N ILE A 27 3.43 5.62 -2.03
CA ILE A 27 2.64 5.94 -0.83
C ILE A 27 2.76 4.83 0.22
N MET A 28 2.81 3.56 -0.22
CA MET A 28 2.99 2.42 0.67
C MET A 28 4.31 2.52 1.45
N GLN A 29 5.41 2.87 0.76
CA GLN A 29 6.71 3.04 1.41
C GLN A 29 6.70 4.18 2.44
N GLN A 30 6.09 5.32 2.11
CA GLN A 30 5.95 6.45 3.03
C GLN A 30 5.06 6.12 4.23
N TRP A 31 3.97 5.39 4.01
CA TRP A 31 3.09 4.94 5.08
C TRP A 31 3.84 4.03 6.05
N ILE A 32 4.64 3.09 5.53
CA ILE A 32 5.46 2.19 6.35
C ILE A 32 6.49 2.98 7.15
N GLU A 33 7.22 3.90 6.52
CA GLU A 33 8.20 4.75 7.20
C GLU A 33 7.56 5.55 8.34
N THR A 34 6.43 6.21 8.05
CA THR A 34 5.67 6.96 9.06
C THR A 34 5.16 6.04 10.17
N ALA A 35 4.70 4.82 9.84
CA ALA A 35 4.25 3.85 10.84
C ALA A 35 5.40 3.41 11.76
N GLN A 36 6.61 3.20 11.20
CA GLN A 36 7.81 2.88 11.99
C GLN A 36 8.19 4.03 12.92
N GLU A 37 8.22 5.27 12.41
CA GLU A 37 8.54 6.46 13.20
C GLU A 37 7.54 6.69 14.35
N LEU A 38 6.26 6.42 14.10
CA LEU A 38 5.19 6.52 15.11
C LEU A 38 5.09 5.30 16.02
N GLY A 39 5.89 4.25 15.80
CA GLY A 39 5.81 2.99 16.55
C GLY A 39 4.48 2.26 16.36
N ARG A 40 3.79 2.46 15.23
CA ARG A 40 2.55 1.76 14.87
C ARG A 40 2.87 0.34 14.40
N GLU A 41 1.96 -0.58 14.71
CA GLU A 41 2.04 -1.94 14.19
C GLU A 41 1.82 -1.94 12.68
N ILE A 42 2.77 -2.53 11.94
CA ILE A 42 2.67 -2.67 10.48
C ILE A 42 2.04 -4.03 10.20
N PRO A 43 0.85 -4.06 9.56
CA PRO A 43 0.17 -5.30 9.28
C PRO A 43 0.97 -6.10 8.24
N THR A 44 1.04 -7.41 8.44
CA THR A 44 1.63 -8.30 7.44
C THR A 44 0.69 -8.45 6.24
N PRO A 45 1.22 -8.39 5.00
CA PRO A 45 0.41 -8.54 3.81
C PRO A 45 -0.31 -9.89 3.84
N LYS A 46 -1.61 -9.88 3.57
CA LYS A 46 -2.37 -11.12 3.51
C LYS A 46 -2.07 -11.75 2.16
N THR A 47 -1.03 -12.59 2.10
CA THR A 47 -0.76 -13.41 0.92
C THR A 47 -2.03 -14.13 0.52
N ARG A 48 -2.68 -13.67 -0.55
CA ARG A 48 -3.71 -14.45 -1.21
C ARG A 48 -2.96 -15.51 -1.98
N SER A 49 -2.79 -16.70 -1.38
CA SER A 49 -2.33 -17.88 -2.11
C SER A 49 -3.26 -18.07 -3.30
N ILE A 50 -2.79 -17.70 -4.50
CA ILE A 50 -3.35 -18.27 -5.71
C ILE A 50 -2.87 -19.72 -5.72
N LEU A 51 -3.77 -20.66 -5.44
CA LEU A 51 -3.49 -22.07 -5.66
C LEU A 51 -3.17 -22.24 -7.16
N ALA A 52 -2.12 -23.00 -7.43
CA ALA A 52 -1.57 -23.30 -8.76
C ALA A 52 -2.57 -23.97 -9.70
#